data_AF-A0A0F9IDB1-F1
#
_entry.id   AF-A0A0F9IDB1-F1
#
_cell.length_a   1.000
_cell.length_b   1.000
_cell.length_c   1.000
_cell.angle_alpha   90.00
_cell.angle_beta   90.00
_cell.angle_gamma   90.00
#
_symmetry.space_group_name_H-M   'P 1'
#
loop_
_entity.id
_entity.type
_entity.pdbx_description
1 polymer ?
#
loop_
_entity_poly.entity_id
_entity_poly.type
_entity_poly.pdbx_seq_one_letter_code
_entity_poly.pdbx_strand_id
1 'polypeptide(L)' 'MDITKEDFERYEAVRIGGRTNMLMISNVCSLSGLDKDQVKEIILNYGKYTKQYPDVRKG' A
#
# COMPACT_ATOMS: atom_id res chain seq x y z
N MET A 1 7.58 -11.75 -3.94
CA MET A 1 7.97 -10.84 -2.85
C MET A 1 6.86 -10.88 -1.82
N ASP A 2 7.21 -10.96 -0.54
CA ASP A 2 6.23 -10.98 0.54
C ASP A 2 6.10 -9.59 1.16
N ILE A 3 4.90 -9.01 1.02
CA ILE A 3 4.54 -7.72 1.62
C ILE A 3 4.18 -7.97 3.08
N THR A 4 4.87 -7.27 3.98
CA THR A 4 4.59 -7.35 5.42
C THR A 4 3.34 -6.54 5.79
N LYS A 5 2.84 -6.72 7.01
CA LYS A 5 1.74 -5.91 7.55
C LYS A 5 2.11 -4.42 7.55
N GLU A 6 3.33 -4.09 7.98
CA GLU A 6 3.83 -2.71 8.03
C GLU A 6 3.93 -2.07 6.64
N ASP A 7 4.35 -2.83 5.63
CA ASP A 7 4.36 -2.34 4.24
C ASP A 7 2.95 -1.97 3.78
N PHE A 8 1.98 -2.85 4.06
CA PHE A 8 0.59 -2.62 3.70
C PHE A 8 -0.03 -1.45 4.49
N GLU A 9 0.33 -1.28 5.76
CA GLU A 9 -0.05 -0.13 6.59
C GLU A 9 0.49 1.19 6.01
N ARG A 10 1.77 1.21 5.61
CA ARG A 10 2.37 2.39 4.96
C ARG A 10 1.69 2.73 3.63
N TYR A 11 1.35 1.72 2.83
CA TYR A 11 0.57 1.91 1.60
C TYR A 11 -0.83 2.46 1.90
N GLU A 12 -1.56 1.89 2.86
CA GLU A 12 -2.91 2.32 3.22
C GLU A 12 -2.93 3.71 3.84
N ALA A 13 -1.90 4.10 4.60
CA ALA A 13 -1.76 5.46 5.12
C ALA A 13 -1.73 6.50 3.98
N VAL A 14 -1.03 6.20 2.87
CA VAL A 14 -1.03 7.06 1.68
C VAL A 14 -2.41 7.09 1.02
N ARG A 15 -3.07 5.93 0.89
CA ARG A 15 -4.41 5.84 0.29
C ARG A 15 -5.45 6.63 1.08
N ILE A 16 -5.48 6.47 2.41
CA ILE A 16 -6.41 7.16 3.30
C ILE A 16 -6.13 8.66 3.31
N GLY A 17 -4.86 9.06 3.26
CA GLY A 17 -4.47 10.47 3.22
C GLY A 17 -4.94 11.22 1.97
N GLY A 18 -5.27 10.53 0.87
CA GLY A 18 -5.86 11.13 -0.33
C GLY A 18 -4.98 12.14 -1.08
N ARG A 19 -3.69 12.27 -0.71
CA ARG A 19 -2.75 13.28 -1.25
C ARG A 19 -2.26 12.95 -2.66
N THR A 20 -2.34 11.69 -3.08
CA THR A 20 -1.93 11.23 -4.41
C THR A 20 -2.89 10.17 -4.91
N ASN A 21 -2.99 10.04 -6.24
CA ASN A 21 -3.61 8.88 -6.86
C ASN A 21 -2.71 7.66 -6.65
N MET A 22 -3.28 6.51 -6.25
CA MET A 22 -2.51 5.29 -5.97
C MET A 22 -1.85 4.67 -7.22
N LEU A 23 -2.27 5.06 -8.43
CA LEU A 23 -1.61 4.69 -9.68
C LEU A 23 -0.42 5.59 -10.02
N MET A 24 -0.25 6.73 -9.33
CA MET A 24 0.99 7.52 -9.42
C MET A 24 2.06 6.89 -8.54
N ILE A 25 2.60 5.76 -9.02
CA ILE A 25 3.53 4.89 -8.27
C ILE A 25 4.72 5.69 -7.71
N SER A 26 5.29 6.63 -8.47
CA SER A 26 6.39 7.48 -8.01
C SER A 26 6.03 8.27 -6.75
N ASN A 27 4.82 8.85 -6.71
CA ASN A 27 4.37 9.62 -5.55
C ASN A 27 4.04 8.71 -4.38
N VAL A 28 3.45 7.54 -4.64
CA VAL A 28 3.19 6.55 -3.60
C VAL A 28 4.50 6.10 -2.96
N CYS A 29 5.53 5.76 -3.75
CA CYS A 29 6.85 5.39 -3.24
C CYS A 29 7.45 6.50 -2.36
N SER A 30 7.42 7.75 -2.85
CA SER A 30 7.95 8.90 -2.09
C SER A 30 7.21 9.15 -0.77
N LEU A 31 5.92 8.84 -0.70
CA LEU A 31 5.10 9.10 0.49
C LEU A 31 5.07 7.92 1.48
N SER A 32 5.11 6.68 0.99
CA SER A 32 5.09 5.47 1.84
C SER A 32 6.48 4.99 2.23
N GLY A 33 7.52 5.39 1.49
CA GLY A 33 8.86 4.84 1.60
C GLY A 33 9.01 3.42 1.05
N LEU A 34 7.97 2.90 0.36
CA LEU A 34 8.02 1.61 -0.32
C LEU A 34 8.73 1.75 -1.67
N ASP A 35 9.37 0.68 -2.11
CA ASP A 35 9.91 0.63 -3.46
C ASP A 35 8.83 0.40 -4.53
N LYS A 36 9.22 0.60 -5.78
CA LYS A 36 8.33 0.52 -6.94
C LYS A 36 7.65 -0.84 -7.08
N ASP A 37 8.37 -1.92 -6.79
CA ASP A 37 7.85 -3.27 -6.97
C ASP A 37 6.96 -3.65 -5.80
N GLN A 38 7.24 -3.21 -4.57
CA GLN A 38 6.34 -3.35 -3.43
C GLN A 38 4.99 -2.67 -3.71
N VAL A 39 5.02 -1.43 -4.21
CA VAL A 39 3.79 -0.69 -4.55
C VAL A 39 2.99 -1.41 -5.64
N LYS A 40 3.64 -1.88 -6.71
CA LYS A 40 2.96 -2.63 -7.77
C LYS A 40 2.37 -3.95 -7.26
N GLU A 41 3.12 -4.69 -6.46
CA GLU A 41 2.68 -5.95 -5.85
C GLU A 41 1.41 -5.72 -5.03
N ILE A 42 1.38 -4.67 -4.21
CA ILE A 42 0.21 -4.29 -3.42
C ILE A 42 -0.96 -3.90 -4.33
N ILE A 43 -0.75 -3.11 -5.39
CA ILE A 43 -1.81 -2.71 -6.32
C ILE A 43 -2.43 -3.93 -7.01
N LEU A 44 -1.61 -4.85 -7.52
CA LEU A 44 -2.06 -6.03 -8.25
C LEU A 44 -2.75 -7.05 -7.34
N ASN A 45 -2.24 -7.22 -6.12
CA ASN A 45 -2.73 -8.21 -5.16
C ASN A 45 -3.47 -7.57 -3.99
N TYR A 46 -4.06 -6.39 -4.20
CA TYR A 46 -4.65 -5.59 -3.12
C TYR A 46 -5.72 -6.33 -2.30
N GLY A 47 -6.56 -7.11 -2.97
CA GLY A 47 -7.59 -7.92 -2.32
C GLY A 47 -7.01 -9.05 -1.46
N LYS A 48 -5.85 -9.61 -1.83
CA LYS A 48 -5.13 -10.60 -1.00
C LYS A 48 -4.66 -9.96 0.29
N TYR A 49 -3.99 -8.81 0.23
CA TYR A 49 -3.45 -8.14 1.41
C TYR A 49 -4.54 -7.56 2.32
N THR A 50 -5.65 -7.11 1.75
CA THR A 50 -6.83 -6.71 2.53
C THR A 50 -7.40 -7.87 3.35
N LYS A 51 -7.44 -9.09 2.79
CA LYS A 51 -7.89 -10.30 3.51
C LYS A 51 -6.87 -10.79 4.53
N GLN A 52 -5.58 -10.68 4.19
CA GLN A 52 -4.47 -11.13 5.04
C GLN A 52 -4.27 -10.20 6.25
N TYR A 53 -4.49 -8.91 6.08
CA TYR A 53 -4.30 -7.88 7.09
C TYR A 53 -5.59 -7.05 7.30
N PRO A 54 -6.69 -7.67 7.76
CA PRO A 54 -8.00 -7.02 7.81
C PRO A 54 -8.04 -5.81 8.74
N ASP A 55 -7.22 -5.79 9.78
CA ASP A 55 -7.22 -4.71 10.79
C ASP A 55 -6.56 -3.42 10.28
N VAL A 56 -5.77 -3.48 9.21
CA VAL A 56 -5.14 -2.30 8.59
C VAL A 56 -6.20 -1.34 8.00
N ARG A 57 -7.37 -1.88 7.63
CA ARG A 57 -8.49 -1.09 7.09
C ARG A 57 -9.59 -0.77 8.10
N LYS A 58 -9.50 -1.27 9.34
CA LYS A 58 -10.56 -1.08 10.36
C LYS A 58 -10.42 0.24 11.15
N GLY A 59 -9.63 1.19 10.63
CA GLY A 59 -9.54 2.55 11.19
C GLY A 59 -10.81 3.36 10.96
#